data_AF-A0A3A8MXQ1-F1
#
_entry.id   AF-A0A3A8MXQ1-F1
#
_cell.length_a   1.000
_cell.length_b   1.000
_cell.length_c   1.000
_cell.angle_alpha   90.00
_cell.angle_beta   90.00
_cell.angle_gamma   90.00
#
_symmetry.space_group_name_H-M   'P 1'
#
loop_
_entity.id
_entity.type
_entity.pdbx_description
1 polymer ?
#
loop_
_entity_poly.entity_id
_entity_poly.type
_entity_poly.pdbx_seq_one_letter_code
_entity_poly.pdbx_strand_id
1 'polypeptide(L)'
;MFERFVFGGGGGAGEGNDDGGSSGGRGGGAVLIRASSFQGAGVIRAAGLSAPPASGPDGAGGGGAGGAVLLRSLSTLDCGAVEVPGGNGGDVATSSHALGPGGGGAGGRVLLHGQGGVCPFNVSAGSAGQSGFPGAGSHGAGPASGPDGGPDAGPTPDGGPSSDGGLSTGGTSAGTVQELAQPYQAPGTPVITAPAEGTVTTTTRPRFEGTADTNGPVVHIVVDGREVGAAVPAADGRFSLDPVAALQAGGHSVVAWAEAFGVASTGSTSVRFTSPQVVLADGGALGMAVLVVPRNGDTTGPTPLFAGTTPNGLTVGVVIDDGPDNIVPVDLLGRFGFQVPDSEPLSVGVHKVSVHAHNEVGDDGPHSDVVGFEVVVAGADGGTGTDAGTADPAVPMMVVPAQDATVDPTVTFVGVALPDTLIRLELDGVALATVTTDAQGVFRHTVGRDAALATGAHRVVAQGMTAEGEAGLRSPEVGFQVRGPTDLDVGCGCGAAPAGMLGVWALVGLAALARRRARG
;
A
#
# COMPACT_ATOMS: atom_id res chain seq x y z
N MET A 1 -1.18 -2.27 -23.66
CA MET A 1 -2.39 -3.02 -24.05
C MET A 1 -3.56 -2.42 -23.27
N PHE A 2 -4.80 -2.43 -23.78
CA PHE A 2 -5.93 -1.90 -22.99
C PHE A 2 -6.02 -2.59 -21.63
N GLU A 3 -5.86 -1.83 -20.55
CA GLU A 3 -5.98 -2.30 -19.17
C GLU A 3 -7.44 -2.40 -18.71
N ARG A 4 -8.36 -1.76 -19.46
CA ARG A 4 -9.79 -1.69 -19.14
C ARG A 4 -10.61 -1.90 -20.40
N PHE A 5 -11.62 -2.75 -20.29
CA PHE A 5 -12.60 -3.04 -21.35
C PHE A 5 -13.94 -2.46 -20.91
N VAL A 6 -14.32 -1.32 -21.47
CA VAL A 6 -15.47 -0.52 -21.01
C VAL A 6 -16.59 -0.47 -22.05
N PHE A 7 -17.82 -0.38 -21.55
CA PHE A 7 -19.01 -0.15 -22.36
C PHE A 7 -19.09 1.30 -22.84
N GLY A 8 -19.82 1.55 -23.93
CA GLY A 8 -20.15 2.88 -24.38
C GLY A 8 -21.19 3.53 -23.45
N GLY A 9 -20.97 4.80 -23.11
CA GLY A 9 -21.95 5.59 -22.35
C GLY A 9 -23.21 5.90 -23.16
N GLY A 10 -24.35 5.97 -22.47
CA GLY A 10 -25.58 6.51 -23.08
C GLY A 10 -25.46 8.02 -23.33
N GLY A 11 -26.14 8.51 -24.36
CA GLY A 11 -26.26 9.94 -24.62
C GLY A 11 -27.20 10.61 -23.61
N GLY A 12 -26.95 11.89 -23.33
CA GLY A 12 -27.84 12.71 -22.50
C GLY A 12 -29.18 12.97 -23.20
N ALA A 13 -30.26 13.11 -22.43
CA ALA A 13 -31.53 13.60 -22.96
C ALA A 13 -31.41 15.08 -23.36
N GLY A 14 -32.24 15.50 -24.31
CA GLY A 14 -32.40 16.91 -24.64
C GLY A 14 -33.01 17.68 -23.47
N GLU A 15 -32.80 18.99 -23.46
CA GLU A 15 -33.57 19.88 -22.59
C GLU A 15 -35.06 19.77 -22.95
N GLY A 16 -35.93 19.85 -21.93
CA GLY A 16 -37.34 19.94 -22.20
C GLY A 16 -38.18 20.33 -20.99
N ASN A 17 -39.29 21.02 -21.27
CA ASN A 17 -40.25 21.46 -20.26
C ASN A 17 -41.70 21.08 -20.61
N ASP A 18 -41.96 20.59 -21.82
CA ASP A 18 -43.30 20.25 -22.31
C ASP A 18 -43.38 18.90 -23.04
N ASP A 19 -42.43 18.00 -22.75
CA ASP A 19 -42.27 16.67 -23.35
C ASP A 19 -42.03 16.68 -24.87
N GLY A 20 -41.61 17.82 -25.43
CA GLY A 20 -41.26 17.98 -26.85
C GLY A 20 -39.86 17.48 -27.22
N GLY A 21 -39.00 17.28 -26.21
CA GLY A 21 -37.61 16.89 -26.35
C GLY A 21 -37.41 15.41 -26.69
N SER A 22 -36.16 15.01 -26.91
CA SER A 22 -35.84 13.62 -27.27
C SER A 22 -34.87 12.95 -26.30
N SER A 23 -35.04 11.64 -26.10
CA SER A 23 -34.14 10.83 -25.30
C SER A 23 -32.75 10.74 -25.94
N GLY A 24 -31.71 10.61 -25.14
CA GLY A 24 -30.38 10.27 -25.66
C GLY A 24 -30.31 8.86 -26.26
N GLY A 25 -29.32 8.66 -27.14
CA GLY A 25 -29.03 7.38 -27.77
C GLY A 25 -28.42 6.37 -26.79
N ARG A 26 -28.69 5.08 -27.01
CA ARG A 26 -28.09 4.01 -26.18
C ARG A 26 -26.61 3.85 -26.50
N GLY A 27 -25.78 3.69 -25.48
CA GLY A 27 -24.36 3.37 -25.64
C GLY A 27 -24.13 1.99 -26.23
N GLY A 28 -23.01 1.82 -26.92
CA GLY A 28 -22.56 0.54 -27.48
C GLY A 28 -22.15 -0.46 -26.39
N GLY A 29 -22.39 -1.74 -26.68
CA GLY A 29 -22.02 -2.85 -25.79
C GLY A 29 -20.52 -3.13 -25.74
N ALA A 30 -20.15 -4.32 -25.27
CA ALA A 30 -18.78 -4.80 -25.33
C ALA A 30 -18.75 -6.23 -25.88
N VAL A 31 -17.84 -6.51 -26.80
CA VAL A 31 -17.69 -7.83 -27.44
C VAL A 31 -16.26 -8.32 -27.31
N LEU A 32 -16.07 -9.44 -26.60
CA LEU A 32 -14.78 -10.13 -26.49
C LEU A 32 -14.88 -11.50 -27.14
N ILE A 33 -14.04 -11.77 -28.13
CA ILE A 33 -13.97 -13.06 -28.81
C ILE A 33 -12.53 -13.55 -28.83
N ARG A 34 -12.34 -14.78 -28.33
CA ARG A 34 -11.10 -15.54 -28.50
C ARG A 34 -11.39 -16.77 -29.36
N ALA A 35 -10.64 -16.93 -30.44
CA ALA A 35 -10.84 -18.02 -31.39
C ALA A 35 -9.51 -18.61 -31.85
N SER A 36 -9.52 -19.78 -32.47
CA SER A 36 -8.34 -20.30 -33.17
C SER A 36 -8.01 -19.46 -34.41
N SER A 37 -9.05 -19.00 -35.12
CA SER A 37 -8.99 -18.14 -36.30
C SER A 37 -10.30 -17.38 -36.48
N PHE A 38 -10.25 -16.24 -37.20
CA PHE A 38 -11.41 -15.59 -37.81
C PHE A 38 -11.29 -15.72 -39.32
N GLN A 39 -12.36 -16.21 -39.96
CA GLN A 39 -12.46 -16.34 -41.41
C GLN A 39 -13.89 -16.06 -41.85
N GLY A 40 -14.07 -15.11 -42.78
CA GLY A 40 -15.36 -14.84 -43.43
C GLY A 40 -15.86 -13.41 -43.28
N ALA A 41 -17.01 -13.12 -43.88
CA ALA A 41 -17.56 -11.78 -44.05
C ALA A 41 -18.45 -11.29 -42.88
N GLY A 42 -18.31 -11.88 -41.69
CA GLY A 42 -19.12 -11.52 -40.52
C GLY A 42 -18.78 -10.13 -39.98
N VAL A 43 -19.80 -9.38 -39.55
CA VAL A 43 -19.63 -8.07 -38.90
C VAL A 43 -19.76 -8.21 -37.39
N ILE A 44 -18.76 -7.73 -36.64
CA ILE A 44 -18.80 -7.66 -35.18
C ILE A 44 -19.09 -6.22 -34.77
N ARG A 45 -20.23 -6.00 -34.09
CA ARG A 45 -20.77 -4.67 -33.86
C ARG A 45 -21.01 -4.38 -32.37
N ALA A 46 -20.49 -3.24 -31.92
CA ALA A 46 -20.81 -2.62 -30.63
C ALA A 46 -21.00 -1.11 -30.81
N ALA A 47 -21.75 -0.71 -31.84
CA ALA A 47 -22.03 0.68 -32.16
C ALA A 47 -22.94 1.36 -31.10
N GLY A 48 -22.69 2.63 -30.82
CA GLY A 48 -23.65 3.50 -30.16
C GLY A 48 -24.83 3.80 -31.08
N LEU A 49 -26.01 3.99 -30.49
CA LEU A 49 -27.22 4.33 -31.24
C LEU A 49 -27.39 5.83 -31.34
N SER A 50 -27.86 6.30 -32.50
CA SER A 50 -28.25 7.69 -32.68
C SER A 50 -29.44 8.04 -31.79
N ALA A 51 -29.48 9.29 -31.34
CA ALA A 51 -30.65 9.82 -30.67
C ALA A 51 -31.77 10.12 -31.68
N PRO A 52 -33.04 9.90 -31.31
CA PRO A 52 -34.17 10.39 -32.10
C PRO A 52 -34.17 11.93 -32.19
N PRO A 53 -34.76 12.49 -33.26
CA PRO A 53 -34.95 13.95 -33.34
C PRO A 53 -35.98 14.44 -32.31
N ALA A 54 -35.86 15.69 -31.89
CA ALA A 54 -36.89 16.41 -31.15
C ALA A 54 -37.91 17.03 -32.12
N SER A 55 -39.18 16.79 -31.86
CA SER A 55 -40.30 17.24 -32.71
C SER A 55 -41.10 18.40 -32.11
N GLY A 56 -40.92 18.68 -30.82
CA GLY A 56 -41.52 19.80 -30.11
C GLY A 56 -40.57 21.00 -29.95
N PRO A 57 -40.95 22.01 -29.16
CA PRO A 57 -40.18 23.23 -28.92
C PRO A 57 -39.08 23.06 -27.86
N ASP A 58 -38.43 21.90 -27.86
CA ASP A 58 -37.46 21.44 -26.85
C ASP A 58 -36.16 20.94 -27.52
N GLY A 59 -35.11 20.74 -26.72
CA GLY A 59 -33.82 20.24 -27.19
C GLY A 59 -33.83 18.75 -27.58
N ALA A 60 -32.86 18.35 -28.42
CA ALA A 60 -32.69 16.96 -28.82
C ALA A 60 -31.57 16.25 -28.04
N GLY A 61 -31.76 14.96 -27.76
CA GLY A 61 -30.80 14.13 -27.04
C GLY A 61 -29.51 13.87 -27.81
N GLY A 62 -28.43 13.63 -27.07
CA GLY A 62 -27.12 13.26 -27.64
C GLY A 62 -27.06 11.81 -28.08
N GLY A 63 -26.21 11.50 -29.06
CA GLY A 63 -25.97 10.12 -29.50
C GLY A 63 -25.21 9.30 -28.47
N GLY A 64 -25.48 7.99 -28.42
CA GLY A 64 -24.75 7.08 -27.54
C GLY A 64 -23.31 6.85 -28.01
N ALA A 65 -22.36 6.69 -27.09
CA ALA A 65 -20.97 6.41 -27.45
C ALA A 65 -20.81 4.98 -28.00
N GLY A 66 -19.84 4.79 -28.88
CA GLY A 66 -19.39 3.48 -29.35
C GLY A 66 -18.85 2.64 -28.20
N GLY A 67 -19.03 1.33 -28.31
CA GLY A 67 -18.64 0.34 -27.33
C GLY A 67 -17.20 -0.13 -27.50
N ALA A 68 -16.92 -1.38 -27.09
CA ALA A 68 -15.60 -1.97 -27.25
C ALA A 68 -15.65 -3.33 -27.94
N VAL A 69 -14.71 -3.61 -28.84
CA VAL A 69 -14.54 -4.91 -29.50
C VAL A 69 -13.10 -5.39 -29.32
N LEU A 70 -12.94 -6.61 -28.81
CA LEU A 70 -11.65 -7.26 -28.64
C LEU A 70 -11.67 -8.62 -29.33
N LEU A 71 -10.86 -8.76 -30.38
CA LEU A 71 -10.70 -9.99 -31.16
C LEU A 71 -9.28 -10.54 -30.95
N ARG A 72 -9.17 -11.80 -30.55
CA ARG A 72 -7.88 -12.50 -30.39
C ARG A 72 -7.90 -13.85 -31.11
N SER A 73 -6.93 -14.11 -31.97
CA SER A 73 -6.76 -15.38 -32.67
C SER A 73 -5.36 -15.96 -32.58
N LEU A 74 -5.27 -17.29 -32.51
CA LEU A 74 -4.00 -18.04 -32.59
C LEU A 74 -3.39 -18.01 -34.01
N SER A 75 -4.16 -17.59 -35.01
CA SER A 75 -3.76 -17.55 -36.42
C SER A 75 -4.50 -16.41 -37.15
N THR A 76 -4.99 -16.64 -38.38
CA THR A 76 -5.66 -15.65 -39.24
C THR A 76 -6.75 -14.86 -38.52
N LEU A 77 -6.73 -13.54 -38.70
CA LEU A 77 -7.78 -12.61 -38.29
C LEU A 77 -8.36 -11.95 -39.54
N ASP A 78 -9.34 -12.61 -40.14
CA ASP A 78 -10.08 -12.14 -41.32
C ASP A 78 -11.57 -12.03 -40.98
N CYS A 79 -12.14 -10.84 -41.16
CA CYS A 79 -13.51 -10.53 -40.78
C CYS A 79 -14.16 -9.56 -41.78
N GLY A 80 -15.49 -9.53 -41.83
CA GLY A 80 -16.23 -8.60 -42.68
C GLY A 80 -16.08 -7.14 -42.24
N ALA A 81 -16.29 -6.86 -40.95
CA ALA A 81 -15.98 -5.58 -40.33
C ALA A 81 -16.03 -5.64 -38.79
N VAL A 82 -15.37 -4.68 -38.14
CA VAL A 82 -15.60 -4.31 -36.73
C VAL A 82 -16.20 -2.92 -36.64
N GLU A 83 -17.42 -2.81 -36.15
CA GLU A 83 -18.17 -1.55 -36.07
C GLU A 83 -18.39 -1.13 -34.61
N VAL A 84 -17.66 -0.11 -34.18
CA VAL A 84 -17.88 0.57 -32.90
C VAL A 84 -18.04 2.10 -33.03
N PRO A 85 -18.76 2.63 -34.03
CA PRO A 85 -18.97 4.07 -34.12
C PRO A 85 -19.86 4.59 -32.98
N GLY A 86 -19.74 5.88 -32.67
CA GLY A 86 -20.72 6.60 -31.88
C GLY A 86 -21.99 6.88 -32.68
N GLY A 87 -23.12 7.00 -31.99
CA GLY A 87 -24.40 7.39 -32.57
C GLY A 87 -24.48 8.89 -32.85
N ASN A 88 -25.28 9.28 -33.84
CA ASN A 88 -25.50 10.70 -34.12
C ASN A 88 -26.37 11.36 -33.05
N GLY A 89 -26.16 12.64 -32.80
CA GLY A 89 -27.08 13.45 -32.01
C GLY A 89 -28.41 13.65 -32.71
N GLY A 90 -29.48 13.90 -31.94
CA GLY A 90 -30.80 14.15 -32.50
C GLY A 90 -30.89 15.53 -33.13
N ASP A 91 -31.58 15.64 -34.25
CA ASP A 91 -31.92 16.93 -34.85
C ASP A 91 -33.09 17.59 -34.10
N VAL A 92 -33.19 18.92 -34.16
CA VAL A 92 -34.39 19.65 -33.70
C VAL A 92 -35.16 20.12 -34.93
N ALA A 93 -36.42 19.72 -35.07
CA ALA A 93 -37.21 20.00 -36.27
C ALA A 93 -37.76 21.44 -36.34
N THR A 94 -37.89 22.12 -35.20
CA THR A 94 -38.50 23.45 -35.13
C THR A 94 -37.66 24.51 -35.85
N SER A 95 -38.34 25.36 -36.63
CA SER A 95 -37.73 26.48 -37.37
C SER A 95 -38.11 27.86 -36.86
N SER A 96 -38.98 27.95 -35.84
CA SER A 96 -39.45 29.22 -35.27
C SER A 96 -38.49 29.84 -34.26
N HIS A 97 -37.71 29.02 -33.54
CA HIS A 97 -36.73 29.47 -32.55
C HIS A 97 -35.52 28.52 -32.54
N ALA A 98 -34.37 29.04 -32.13
CA ALA A 98 -33.14 28.27 -31.99
C ALA A 98 -33.18 27.38 -30.74
N LEU A 99 -33.00 26.08 -30.92
CA LEU A 99 -32.98 25.07 -29.86
C LEU A 99 -31.80 24.13 -30.07
N GLY A 100 -31.17 23.69 -28.98
CA GLY A 100 -29.95 22.88 -29.03
C GLY A 100 -30.22 21.46 -29.57
N PRO A 101 -29.59 21.06 -30.70
CA PRO A 101 -29.61 19.68 -31.14
C PRO A 101 -28.63 18.84 -30.31
N GLY A 102 -28.72 17.53 -30.46
CA GLY A 102 -27.89 16.60 -29.75
C GLY A 102 -26.42 16.62 -30.19
N GLY A 103 -25.51 16.47 -29.24
CA GLY A 103 -24.11 16.12 -29.53
C GLY A 103 -23.98 14.70 -30.09
N GLY A 104 -23.00 14.47 -30.97
CA GLY A 104 -22.67 13.12 -31.43
C GLY A 104 -21.94 12.31 -30.35
N GLY A 105 -22.21 11.00 -30.29
CA GLY A 105 -21.51 10.10 -29.38
C GLY A 105 -20.05 9.88 -29.80
N ALA A 106 -19.15 9.70 -28.83
CA ALA A 106 -17.76 9.35 -29.12
C ALA A 106 -17.65 7.96 -29.79
N GLY A 107 -16.62 7.74 -30.60
CA GLY A 107 -16.29 6.43 -31.15
C GLY A 107 -15.73 5.46 -30.11
N GLY A 108 -15.88 4.16 -30.38
CA GLY A 108 -15.52 3.07 -29.49
C GLY A 108 -14.07 2.59 -29.59
N ARG A 109 -13.73 1.52 -28.89
CA ARG A 109 -12.36 0.96 -28.85
C ARG A 109 -12.28 -0.41 -29.51
N VAL A 110 -11.23 -0.63 -30.30
CA VAL A 110 -10.99 -1.92 -30.95
C VAL A 110 -9.60 -2.44 -30.61
N LEU A 111 -9.51 -3.72 -30.23
CA LEU A 111 -8.26 -4.49 -30.25
C LEU A 111 -8.40 -5.63 -31.27
N LEU A 112 -7.55 -5.64 -32.29
CA LEU A 112 -7.39 -6.76 -33.22
C LEU A 112 -6.04 -7.42 -32.94
N HIS A 113 -6.04 -8.68 -32.52
CA HIS A 113 -4.81 -9.41 -32.23
C HIS A 113 -4.83 -10.77 -32.92
N GLY A 114 -4.06 -10.89 -33.99
CA GLY A 114 -3.99 -12.09 -34.83
C GLY A 114 -3.08 -11.88 -36.03
N GLN A 115 -2.73 -12.97 -36.71
CA GLN A 115 -1.75 -12.94 -37.80
C GLN A 115 -2.43 -12.87 -39.17
N GLY A 116 -2.31 -11.73 -39.86
CA GLY A 116 -2.75 -11.58 -41.25
C GLY A 116 -4.27 -11.71 -41.46
N GLY A 117 -4.77 -11.13 -42.54
CA GLY A 117 -6.20 -11.04 -42.87
C GLY A 117 -6.67 -9.60 -43.00
N VAL A 118 -7.89 -9.39 -43.49
CA VAL A 118 -8.52 -8.07 -43.59
C VAL A 118 -9.67 -8.04 -42.59
N CYS A 119 -9.65 -7.09 -41.68
CA CYS A 119 -10.76 -6.90 -40.74
C CYS A 119 -10.99 -5.39 -40.60
N PRO A 120 -11.70 -4.79 -41.57
CA PRO A 120 -11.85 -3.36 -41.63
C PRO A 120 -12.64 -2.88 -40.41
N PHE A 121 -12.32 -1.71 -39.90
CA PHE A 121 -12.94 -1.18 -38.69
C PHE A 121 -13.55 0.20 -38.91
N ASN A 122 -14.62 0.48 -38.18
CA ASN A 122 -15.19 1.81 -38.06
C ASN A 122 -15.28 2.20 -36.57
N VAL A 123 -14.52 3.23 -36.21
CA VAL A 123 -14.48 3.81 -34.87
C VAL A 123 -14.85 5.29 -34.88
N SER A 124 -15.59 5.75 -35.89
CA SER A 124 -15.96 7.15 -36.04
C SER A 124 -16.80 7.66 -34.87
N ALA A 125 -16.62 8.92 -34.52
CA ALA A 125 -17.61 9.62 -33.71
C ALA A 125 -18.92 9.77 -34.50
N GLY A 126 -20.04 9.89 -33.78
CA GLY A 126 -21.31 10.28 -34.37
C GLY A 126 -21.30 11.76 -34.78
N SER A 127 -22.12 12.10 -35.77
CA SER A 127 -22.32 13.49 -36.16
C SER A 127 -23.17 14.22 -35.12
N ALA A 128 -22.95 15.54 -34.97
CA ALA A 128 -23.86 16.38 -34.23
C ALA A 128 -25.18 16.55 -34.99
N GLY A 129 -26.28 16.63 -34.24
CA GLY A 129 -27.58 16.98 -34.79
C GLY A 129 -27.60 18.42 -35.27
N GLN A 130 -28.64 18.75 -36.04
CA GLN A 130 -28.86 20.05 -36.65
C GLN A 130 -30.17 20.66 -36.14
N SER A 131 -30.19 21.99 -36.05
CA SER A 131 -31.40 22.75 -35.78
C SER A 131 -32.09 23.16 -37.07
N GLY A 132 -33.42 23.02 -37.10
CA GLY A 132 -34.28 23.48 -38.18
C GLY A 132 -34.41 25.00 -38.30
N PHE A 133 -33.94 25.77 -37.30
CA PHE A 133 -33.90 27.24 -37.37
C PHE A 133 -32.89 27.72 -38.43
N PRO A 134 -33.27 28.60 -39.37
CA PRO A 134 -32.37 29.04 -40.44
C PRO A 134 -31.08 29.69 -39.89
N GLY A 135 -29.92 29.20 -40.36
CA GLY A 135 -28.61 29.72 -39.97
C GLY A 135 -28.04 29.16 -38.65
N ALA A 136 -28.80 28.33 -37.94
CA ALA A 136 -28.40 27.75 -36.65
C ALA A 136 -27.30 26.68 -36.69
N GLY A 137 -27.28 25.85 -37.74
CA GLY A 137 -26.43 24.67 -37.79
C GLY A 137 -26.62 23.75 -36.58
N SER A 138 -25.51 23.37 -35.93
CA SER A 138 -25.53 22.49 -34.76
C SER A 138 -25.64 23.21 -33.41
N HIS A 139 -25.71 24.54 -33.37
CA HIS A 139 -25.68 25.34 -32.13
C HIS A 139 -24.57 24.94 -31.15
N GLY A 140 -23.36 24.69 -31.67
CA GLY A 140 -22.23 24.28 -30.84
C GLY A 140 -22.22 22.81 -30.43
N ALA A 141 -23.22 22.01 -30.81
CA ALA A 141 -23.15 20.56 -30.69
C ALA A 141 -22.05 20.04 -31.64
N GLY A 142 -21.14 19.21 -31.12
CA GLY A 142 -20.03 18.68 -31.90
C GLY A 142 -19.52 17.36 -31.32
N PRO A 143 -18.90 16.50 -32.15
CA PRO A 143 -18.09 15.38 -31.69
C PRO A 143 -16.65 15.83 -31.35
N ALA A 144 -16.34 17.13 -31.27
CA ALA A 144 -15.02 17.62 -30.89
C ALA A 144 -15.14 19.00 -30.24
N SER A 145 -14.48 19.17 -29.09
CA SER A 145 -14.01 20.48 -28.64
C SER A 145 -12.81 20.87 -29.53
N GLY A 146 -13.07 21.52 -30.66
CA GLY A 146 -12.03 22.16 -31.46
C GLY A 146 -11.68 23.55 -30.90
N PRO A 147 -10.45 24.08 -31.10
CA PRO A 147 -10.00 25.37 -30.54
C PRO A 147 -10.74 26.60 -31.11
N ASP A 148 -11.55 26.39 -32.14
CA ASP A 148 -12.19 27.45 -32.90
C ASP A 148 -13.68 27.49 -32.53
N GLY A 149 -13.96 27.91 -31.30
CA GLY A 149 -15.22 28.58 -31.04
C GLY A 149 -15.27 29.84 -31.91
N GLY A 150 -16.03 29.82 -32.99
CA GLY A 150 -16.24 31.01 -33.82
C GLY A 150 -17.44 30.87 -34.74
N PRO A 151 -18.27 31.92 -34.92
CA PRO A 151 -18.63 32.98 -33.99
C PRO A 151 -20.13 32.86 -33.65
N ASP A 152 -20.56 31.76 -33.04
CA ASP A 152 -21.92 31.64 -32.51
C ASP A 152 -21.88 31.07 -31.08
N ALA A 153 -21.05 31.69 -30.24
CA ALA A 153 -21.44 31.88 -28.85
C ALA A 153 -22.67 32.80 -28.85
N GLY A 154 -23.86 32.22 -29.01
CA GLY A 154 -25.10 32.90 -28.65
C GLY A 154 -25.00 33.45 -27.23
N PRO A 155 -25.61 34.60 -26.95
CA PRO A 155 -25.23 35.47 -25.85
C PRO A 155 -25.38 34.70 -24.53
N THR A 156 -24.32 34.67 -23.74
CA THR A 156 -24.42 34.32 -22.32
C THR A 156 -25.38 35.31 -21.66
N PRO A 157 -26.53 34.88 -21.09
CA PRO A 157 -27.37 35.76 -20.29
C PRO A 157 -26.89 35.86 -18.83
N ASP A 158 -25.61 35.64 -18.55
CA ASP A 158 -25.07 35.71 -17.18
C ASP A 158 -23.54 35.75 -17.23
N GLY A 159 -22.98 36.94 -17.06
CA GLY A 159 -21.54 37.18 -17.06
C GLY A 159 -20.84 36.57 -15.85
N GLY A 160 -20.02 35.54 -16.10
CA GLY A 160 -18.94 35.12 -15.23
C GLY A 160 -17.88 34.40 -16.05
N PRO A 161 -16.60 34.82 -16.02
CA PRO A 161 -15.53 33.99 -16.57
C PRO A 161 -15.34 32.80 -15.62
N SER A 162 -15.60 31.57 -16.08
CA SER A 162 -15.12 30.40 -15.33
C SER A 162 -13.60 30.37 -15.47
N SER A 163 -12.90 30.69 -14.39
CA SER A 163 -11.44 30.63 -14.27
C SER A 163 -10.92 29.21 -14.01
N ASP A 164 -11.71 28.20 -14.35
CA ASP A 164 -11.38 26.81 -14.15
C ASP A 164 -10.52 26.36 -15.34
N GLY A 165 -9.25 26.77 -15.33
CA GLY A 165 -8.19 26.37 -16.26
C GLY A 165 -7.84 24.89 -16.16
N GLY A 166 -8.84 24.00 -16.16
CA GLY A 166 -8.66 22.59 -16.36
C GLY A 166 -8.10 22.36 -17.77
N LEU A 167 -6.90 21.78 -17.83
CA LEU A 167 -6.28 21.29 -19.06
C LEU A 167 -7.30 20.47 -19.87
N SER A 168 -7.91 21.09 -20.88
CA SER A 168 -8.54 20.38 -21.99
C SER A 168 -7.41 19.81 -22.85
N THR A 169 -6.80 18.72 -22.41
CA THR A 169 -5.98 17.88 -23.30
C THR A 169 -6.90 17.38 -24.40
N GLY A 170 -6.76 17.90 -25.62
CA GLY A 170 -7.62 17.63 -26.77
C GLY A 170 -7.75 16.14 -27.09
N GLY A 171 -8.74 15.48 -26.48
CA GLY A 171 -9.17 14.15 -26.85
C GLY A 171 -9.96 14.24 -28.15
N THR A 172 -9.56 13.51 -29.18
CA THR A 172 -10.42 13.31 -30.34
C THR A 172 -11.58 12.43 -29.90
N SER A 173 -12.84 12.83 -30.11
CA SER A 173 -13.97 11.92 -29.82
C SER A 173 -14.07 10.77 -30.82
N ALA A 174 -13.13 10.66 -31.76
CA ALA A 174 -12.93 9.45 -32.54
C ALA A 174 -12.41 8.33 -31.64
N GLY A 175 -12.88 7.12 -31.89
CA GLY A 175 -12.44 5.93 -31.19
C GLY A 175 -11.01 5.51 -31.54
N THR A 176 -10.48 4.52 -30.83
CA THR A 176 -9.09 4.06 -30.96
C THR A 176 -9.02 2.61 -31.41
N VAL A 177 -8.07 2.30 -32.29
CA VAL A 177 -7.77 0.92 -32.71
C VAL A 177 -6.35 0.55 -32.31
N GLN A 178 -6.19 -0.63 -31.72
CA GLN A 178 -4.90 -1.26 -31.51
C GLN A 178 -4.86 -2.55 -32.35
N GLU A 179 -3.89 -2.65 -33.25
CA GLU A 179 -3.64 -3.86 -34.03
C GLU A 179 -2.34 -4.52 -33.59
N LEU A 180 -2.41 -5.82 -33.29
CA LEU A 180 -1.28 -6.68 -32.98
C LEU A 180 -1.23 -7.75 -34.05
N ALA A 181 -0.45 -7.49 -35.11
CA ALA A 181 -0.35 -8.32 -36.32
C ALA A 181 0.51 -9.58 -36.10
N GLN A 182 0.23 -10.31 -35.03
CA GLN A 182 0.91 -11.54 -34.66
C GLN A 182 -0.07 -12.51 -34.00
N PRO A 183 0.23 -13.82 -34.00
CA PRO A 183 -0.59 -14.80 -33.29
C PRO A 183 -0.73 -14.44 -31.81
N TYR A 184 -1.95 -14.48 -31.30
CA TYR A 184 -2.16 -14.51 -29.86
C TYR A 184 -1.65 -15.84 -29.32
N GLN A 185 -0.59 -15.82 -28.51
CA GLN A 185 -0.04 -17.02 -27.89
C GLN A 185 0.32 -16.71 -26.44
N ALA A 186 0.14 -17.70 -25.56
CA ALA A 186 0.74 -17.62 -24.24
C ALA A 186 2.26 -17.66 -24.40
N PRO A 187 3.01 -16.85 -23.63
CA PRO A 187 4.47 -16.96 -23.63
C PRO A 187 4.90 -18.39 -23.26
N GLY A 188 6.07 -18.79 -23.74
CA GLY A 188 6.79 -19.95 -23.27
C GLY A 188 7.05 -19.89 -21.76
N THR A 189 7.24 -21.06 -21.17
CA THR A 189 7.64 -21.18 -19.77
C THR A 189 9.08 -20.67 -19.61
N PRO A 190 9.33 -19.69 -18.73
CA PRO A 190 10.70 -19.26 -18.43
C PRO A 190 11.51 -20.39 -17.79
N VAL A 191 12.84 -20.29 -17.89
CA VAL A 191 13.79 -21.17 -17.22
C VAL A 191 14.71 -20.30 -16.38
N ILE A 192 14.87 -20.63 -15.10
CA ILE A 192 15.85 -20.01 -14.21
C ILE A 192 17.18 -20.75 -14.36
N THR A 193 18.26 -20.03 -14.63
CA THR A 193 19.62 -20.56 -14.75
C THR A 193 20.53 -20.14 -13.59
N ALA A 194 20.21 -19.04 -12.91
CA ALA A 194 20.89 -18.60 -11.70
C ALA A 194 19.89 -18.10 -10.65
N PRO A 195 20.02 -18.47 -9.36
CA PRO A 195 20.94 -19.49 -8.84
C PRO A 195 20.69 -20.88 -9.45
N ALA A 196 21.71 -21.75 -9.48
CA ALA A 196 21.51 -23.15 -9.87
C ALA A 196 20.92 -23.96 -8.71
N GLU A 197 20.30 -25.10 -9.01
CA GLU A 197 19.71 -25.99 -7.98
C GLU A 197 20.74 -26.37 -6.90
N GLY A 198 20.38 -26.13 -5.64
CA GLY A 198 21.20 -26.39 -4.46
C GLY A 198 22.30 -25.37 -4.19
N THR A 199 22.38 -24.26 -4.93
CA THR A 199 23.42 -23.24 -4.73
C THR A 199 23.32 -22.61 -3.33
N VAL A 200 24.46 -22.44 -2.66
CA VAL A 200 24.59 -21.57 -1.48
C VAL A 200 25.21 -20.25 -1.94
N THR A 201 24.48 -19.15 -1.84
CA THR A 201 24.91 -17.84 -2.35
C THR A 201 25.83 -17.16 -1.33
N THR A 202 26.62 -16.18 -1.79
CA THR A 202 27.51 -15.38 -0.92
C THR A 202 26.92 -14.01 -0.59
N THR A 203 25.69 -13.75 -1.01
CA THR A 203 24.94 -12.51 -0.79
C THR A 203 23.49 -12.85 -0.48
N THR A 204 22.85 -12.00 0.32
CA THR A 204 21.41 -12.03 0.61
C THR A 204 20.56 -11.48 -0.54
N ARG A 205 21.18 -10.91 -1.57
CA ARG A 205 20.52 -10.35 -2.76
C ARG A 205 21.02 -11.08 -4.02
N PRO A 206 20.75 -12.38 -4.16
CA PRO A 206 21.27 -13.13 -5.30
C PRO A 206 20.64 -12.63 -6.59
N ARG A 207 21.48 -12.40 -7.59
CA ARG A 207 21.03 -12.11 -8.96
C ARG A 207 20.29 -13.33 -9.52
N PHE A 208 19.08 -13.10 -10.02
CA PHE A 208 18.30 -14.09 -10.73
C PHE A 208 18.52 -13.94 -12.23
N GLU A 209 18.97 -15.01 -12.89
CA GLU A 209 19.15 -15.04 -14.34
C GLU A 209 18.40 -16.22 -14.95
N GLY A 210 18.02 -16.07 -16.21
CA GLY A 210 17.33 -17.13 -16.92
C GLY A 210 17.06 -16.80 -18.38
N THR A 211 16.25 -17.66 -19.01
CA THR A 211 15.79 -17.49 -20.39
C THR A 211 14.28 -17.51 -20.47
N ALA A 212 13.72 -16.70 -21.35
CA ALA A 212 12.31 -16.69 -21.73
C ALA A 212 12.16 -16.32 -23.21
N ASP A 213 10.92 -16.33 -23.71
CA ASP A 213 10.63 -15.90 -25.08
C ASP A 213 11.03 -14.43 -25.32
N THR A 214 11.39 -14.11 -26.56
CA THR A 214 11.87 -12.78 -26.96
C THR A 214 10.77 -11.82 -27.41
N ASN A 215 9.52 -12.30 -27.52
CA ASN A 215 8.38 -11.52 -28.05
C ASN A 215 7.75 -10.58 -27.01
N GLY A 216 8.61 -9.86 -26.28
CA GLY A 216 8.25 -8.85 -25.30
C GLY A 216 7.45 -9.32 -24.06
N PRO A 217 7.66 -10.54 -23.52
CA PRO A 217 7.06 -10.85 -22.23
C PRO A 217 7.75 -10.08 -21.10
N VAL A 218 7.02 -9.88 -20.01
CA VAL A 218 7.59 -9.52 -18.70
C VAL A 218 7.70 -10.81 -17.90
N VAL A 219 8.89 -11.11 -17.38
CA VAL A 219 9.15 -12.29 -16.53
C VAL A 219 9.04 -11.87 -15.08
N HIS A 220 8.07 -12.42 -14.36
CA HIS A 220 7.89 -12.23 -12.93
C HIS A 220 8.64 -13.31 -12.17
N ILE A 221 9.41 -12.91 -11.16
CA ILE A 221 10.23 -13.79 -10.35
C ILE A 221 9.64 -13.83 -8.94
N VAL A 222 9.38 -15.05 -8.47
CA VAL A 222 8.69 -15.31 -7.20
C VAL A 222 9.59 -16.19 -6.34
N VAL A 223 9.90 -15.70 -5.14
CA VAL A 223 10.68 -16.43 -4.12
C VAL A 223 9.76 -16.73 -2.95
N ASP A 224 9.67 -18.00 -2.54
CA ASP A 224 8.84 -18.48 -1.44
C ASP A 224 7.37 -18.04 -1.50
N GLY A 225 6.84 -17.93 -2.73
CA GLY A 225 5.46 -17.51 -2.99
C GLY A 225 5.24 -15.99 -3.03
N ARG A 226 6.27 -15.17 -2.81
CA ARG A 226 6.22 -13.71 -2.94
C ARG A 226 6.95 -13.23 -4.18
N GLU A 227 6.33 -12.37 -4.97
CA GLU A 227 7.01 -11.72 -6.11
C GLU A 227 8.11 -10.79 -5.59
N VAL A 228 9.34 -10.99 -6.07
CA VAL A 228 10.52 -10.19 -5.69
C VAL A 228 10.89 -9.17 -6.76
N GLY A 229 10.29 -9.27 -7.94
CA GLY A 229 10.44 -8.33 -9.03
C GLY A 229 10.15 -8.96 -10.39
N ALA A 230 10.31 -8.15 -11.43
CA ALA A 230 10.09 -8.55 -12.81
C ALA A 230 11.19 -8.02 -13.74
N ALA A 231 11.45 -8.74 -14.83
CA ALA A 231 12.45 -8.39 -15.82
C ALA A 231 11.93 -8.62 -17.24
N VAL A 232 12.30 -7.72 -18.17
CA VAL A 232 12.04 -7.93 -19.60
C VAL A 232 13.24 -8.65 -20.21
N PRO A 233 13.07 -9.80 -20.88
CA PRO A 233 14.16 -10.49 -21.56
C PRO A 233 14.78 -9.61 -22.66
N ALA A 234 16.09 -9.71 -22.83
CA ALA A 234 16.81 -9.11 -23.94
C ALA A 234 16.45 -9.80 -25.27
N ALA A 235 16.93 -9.25 -26.39
CA ALA A 235 16.65 -9.77 -27.73
C ALA A 235 17.13 -11.22 -27.98
N ASP A 236 18.03 -11.73 -27.14
CA ASP A 236 18.51 -13.11 -27.15
C ASP A 236 17.75 -14.05 -26.19
N GLY A 237 16.72 -13.53 -25.52
CA GLY A 237 15.84 -14.26 -24.61
C GLY A 237 16.36 -14.32 -23.18
N ARG A 238 17.51 -13.72 -22.86
CA ARG A 238 18.05 -13.73 -21.50
C ARG A 238 17.43 -12.63 -20.65
N PHE A 239 17.04 -12.96 -19.43
CA PHE A 239 16.62 -11.99 -18.43
C PHE A 239 17.56 -12.01 -17.22
N SER A 240 17.55 -10.90 -16.48
CA SER A 240 18.34 -10.70 -15.27
C SER A 240 17.56 -9.80 -14.32
N LEU A 241 17.52 -10.15 -13.04
CA LEU A 241 16.95 -9.35 -11.97
C LEU A 241 17.88 -9.34 -10.76
N ASP A 242 18.26 -8.16 -10.30
CA ASP A 242 18.88 -7.95 -8.99
C ASP A 242 17.79 -7.54 -7.99
N PRO A 243 17.49 -8.36 -6.96
CA PRO A 243 16.41 -8.06 -6.04
C PRO A 243 16.74 -6.84 -5.14
N VAL A 244 15.76 -5.94 -5.01
CA VAL A 244 15.86 -4.71 -4.20
C VAL A 244 15.60 -4.97 -2.72
N ALA A 245 15.03 -6.11 -2.35
CA ALA A 245 14.93 -6.55 -0.96
C ALA A 245 15.89 -7.72 -0.69
N ALA A 246 16.58 -7.69 0.45
CA ALA A 246 17.39 -8.81 0.89
C ALA A 246 16.50 -10.02 1.24
N LEU A 247 16.97 -11.21 0.90
CA LEU A 247 16.38 -12.47 1.31
C LEU A 247 16.87 -12.84 2.71
N GLN A 248 15.98 -13.45 3.48
CA GLN A 248 16.33 -13.99 4.80
C GLN A 248 17.43 -15.04 4.67
N ALA A 249 18.17 -15.29 5.74
CA ALA A 249 19.18 -16.33 5.71
C ALA A 249 18.52 -17.72 5.75
N GLY A 250 19.03 -18.67 4.97
CA GLY A 250 18.49 -20.03 4.90
C GLY A 250 18.01 -20.44 3.50
N GLY A 251 17.23 -21.52 3.44
CA GLY A 251 16.79 -22.12 2.18
C GLY A 251 15.59 -21.39 1.58
N HIS A 252 15.63 -21.22 0.25
CA HIS A 252 14.60 -20.57 -0.56
C HIS A 252 14.23 -21.41 -1.77
N SER A 253 13.03 -21.14 -2.30
CA SER A 253 12.51 -21.71 -3.54
C SER A 253 12.13 -20.59 -4.50
N VAL A 254 12.74 -20.53 -5.68
CA VAL A 254 12.40 -19.55 -6.72
C VAL A 254 11.70 -20.21 -7.90
N VAL A 255 10.67 -19.55 -8.40
CA VAL A 255 9.99 -19.84 -9.67
C VAL A 255 9.88 -18.57 -10.50
N ALA A 256 9.74 -18.70 -11.81
CA ALA A 256 9.47 -17.59 -12.71
C ALA A 256 8.28 -17.91 -13.62
N TRP A 257 7.49 -16.92 -13.95
CA TRP A 257 6.45 -17.03 -14.97
C TRP A 257 6.50 -15.79 -15.86
N ALA A 258 6.05 -15.90 -17.10
CA ALA A 258 6.08 -14.82 -18.07
C ALA A 258 4.67 -14.35 -18.37
N GLU A 259 4.49 -13.05 -18.54
CA GLU A 259 3.28 -12.48 -19.11
C GLU A 259 3.56 -11.78 -20.42
N ALA A 260 2.68 -11.96 -21.40
CA ALA A 260 2.62 -11.08 -22.56
C ALA A 260 1.17 -10.86 -22.94
N PHE A 261 0.82 -9.64 -23.30
CA PHE A 261 -0.50 -9.32 -23.84
C PHE A 261 -1.66 -9.75 -22.91
N GLY A 262 -1.45 -9.65 -21.60
CA GLY A 262 -2.43 -10.04 -20.57
C GLY A 262 -2.64 -11.55 -20.47
N VAL A 263 -1.61 -12.35 -20.77
CA VAL A 263 -1.62 -13.81 -20.68
C VAL A 263 -0.39 -14.27 -19.92
N ALA A 264 -0.60 -15.04 -18.87
CA ALA A 264 0.47 -15.71 -18.14
C ALA A 264 0.84 -17.05 -18.82
N SER A 265 2.13 -17.37 -18.81
CA SER A 265 2.64 -18.71 -19.09
C SER A 265 2.46 -19.62 -17.87
N THR A 266 2.75 -20.91 -18.05
CA THR A 266 2.97 -21.80 -16.90
C THR A 266 4.23 -21.39 -16.15
N GLY A 267 4.22 -21.54 -14.82
CA GLY A 267 5.41 -21.30 -14.00
C GLY A 267 6.55 -22.26 -14.33
N SER A 268 7.79 -21.78 -14.19
CA SER A 268 9.00 -22.57 -14.35
C SER A 268 9.05 -23.72 -13.36
N THR A 269 9.95 -24.67 -13.62
CA THR A 269 10.42 -25.58 -12.57
C THR A 269 10.97 -24.74 -11.41
N SER A 270 10.65 -25.15 -10.18
CA SER A 270 11.19 -24.50 -9.00
C SER A 270 12.67 -24.82 -8.84
N VAL A 271 13.46 -23.80 -8.53
CA VAL A 271 14.89 -23.93 -8.21
C VAL A 271 15.10 -23.62 -6.73
N ARG A 272 15.80 -24.50 -6.00
CA ARG A 272 16.14 -24.29 -4.60
C ARG A 272 17.54 -23.75 -4.44
N PHE A 273 17.73 -22.81 -3.53
CA PHE A 273 19.04 -22.26 -3.18
C PHE A 273 19.05 -21.85 -1.70
N THR A 274 20.20 -21.46 -1.18
CA THR A 274 20.38 -21.02 0.21
C THR A 274 21.04 -19.66 0.23
N SER A 275 20.41 -18.70 0.91
CA SER A 275 20.95 -17.38 1.21
C SER A 275 21.87 -17.44 2.45
N PRO A 276 23.01 -16.73 2.49
CA PRO A 276 23.93 -16.79 3.61
C PRO A 276 23.36 -16.12 4.87
N GLN A 277 23.88 -16.51 6.03
CA GLN A 277 23.76 -15.73 7.25
C GLN A 277 24.71 -14.52 7.17
N VAL A 278 24.20 -13.33 7.49
CA VAL A 278 25.05 -12.14 7.60
C VAL A 278 25.68 -12.09 8.99
N VAL A 279 26.98 -11.88 9.03
CA VAL A 279 27.80 -11.88 10.25
C VAL A 279 28.54 -10.56 10.42
N LEU A 280 28.81 -10.21 11.68
CA LEU A 280 29.71 -9.15 12.10
C LEU A 280 31.17 -9.59 11.98
N ALA A 281 32.10 -8.63 12.06
CA ALA A 281 33.53 -8.89 11.97
C ALA A 281 34.07 -9.82 13.09
N ASP A 282 33.39 -9.89 14.23
CA ASP A 282 33.70 -10.79 15.35
C ASP A 282 33.11 -12.21 15.21
N GLY A 283 32.37 -12.46 14.11
CA GLY A 283 31.69 -13.71 13.84
C GLY A 283 30.29 -13.83 14.45
N GLY A 284 29.80 -12.79 15.14
CA GLY A 284 28.42 -12.73 15.63
C GLY A 284 27.43 -12.65 14.47
N ALA A 285 26.44 -13.54 14.44
CA ALA A 285 25.36 -13.45 13.45
C ALA A 285 24.47 -12.23 13.72
N LEU A 286 24.09 -11.51 12.67
CA LEU A 286 23.08 -10.47 12.77
C LEU A 286 21.74 -11.12 13.14
N GLY A 287 21.16 -10.63 14.23
CA GLY A 287 19.80 -10.98 14.62
C GLY A 287 18.78 -10.14 13.86
N MET A 288 17.53 -10.59 13.88
CA MET A 288 16.41 -9.78 13.42
C MET A 288 16.25 -8.57 14.35
N ALA A 289 16.20 -7.37 13.78
CA ALA A 289 15.82 -6.18 14.51
C ALA A 289 14.33 -6.23 14.86
N VAL A 290 13.97 -5.72 16.03
CA VAL A 290 12.60 -5.68 16.55
C VAL A 290 12.16 -4.23 16.61
N LEU A 291 11.14 -3.89 15.83
CA LEU A 291 10.43 -2.63 15.97
C LEU A 291 9.51 -2.71 17.19
N VAL A 292 9.61 -1.73 18.09
CA VAL A 292 8.79 -1.64 19.30
C VAL A 292 7.67 -0.61 19.12
N VAL A 293 7.96 0.49 18.41
CA VAL A 293 7.00 1.57 18.10
C VAL A 293 7.19 2.00 16.65
N PRO A 294 6.09 2.23 15.89
CA PRO A 294 4.71 1.91 16.23
C PRO A 294 4.47 0.39 16.30
N ARG A 295 3.36 -0.01 16.91
CA ARG A 295 2.84 -1.38 16.85
C ARG A 295 1.83 -1.49 15.72
N ASN A 296 1.53 -2.74 15.34
CA ASN A 296 0.59 -2.99 14.26
C ASN A 296 -0.81 -2.49 14.62
N GLY A 297 -1.36 -1.60 13.80
CA GLY A 297 -2.64 -0.93 13.98
C GLY A 297 -2.59 0.37 14.80
N ASP A 298 -1.42 0.85 15.21
CA ASP A 298 -1.30 2.14 15.91
C ASP A 298 -1.65 3.31 14.96
N THR A 299 -2.15 4.40 15.55
CA THR A 299 -2.38 5.68 14.86
C THR A 299 -1.36 6.71 15.30
N THR A 300 -0.77 7.46 14.37
CA THR A 300 0.31 8.43 14.63
C THR A 300 0.05 9.76 13.94
N GLY A 301 0.76 10.81 14.37
CA GLY A 301 0.91 12.04 13.58
C GLY A 301 1.76 11.83 12.32
N PRO A 302 1.92 12.87 11.47
CA PRO A 302 2.67 12.82 10.22
C PRO A 302 4.18 12.64 10.39
N THR A 303 4.72 12.83 11.60
CA THR A 303 6.14 12.64 11.92
C THR A 303 6.32 11.58 13.01
N PRO A 304 6.02 10.29 12.75
CA PRO A 304 6.12 9.26 13.76
C PRO A 304 7.58 8.98 14.17
N LEU A 305 7.75 8.53 15.42
CA LEU A 305 8.98 7.93 15.91
C LEU A 305 8.96 6.42 15.65
N PHE A 306 9.98 5.91 14.98
CA PHE A 306 10.27 4.49 14.85
C PHE A 306 11.39 4.12 15.82
N ALA A 307 11.11 3.26 16.79
CA ALA A 307 12.10 2.87 17.79
C ALA A 307 12.04 1.38 18.09
N GLY A 308 13.19 0.81 18.44
CA GLY A 308 13.27 -0.61 18.70
C GLY A 308 14.64 -1.07 19.19
N THR A 309 14.84 -2.38 19.11
CA THR A 309 16.07 -3.05 19.55
C THR A 309 16.56 -4.05 18.52
N THR A 310 17.85 -4.25 18.41
CA THR A 310 18.46 -5.36 17.68
C THR A 310 19.42 -6.12 18.59
N PRO A 311 19.44 -7.47 18.56
CA PRO A 311 20.38 -8.25 19.34
C PRO A 311 21.85 -7.96 18.97
N ASN A 312 22.13 -7.75 17.68
CA ASN A 312 23.44 -7.48 17.11
C ASN A 312 23.29 -6.59 15.87
N GLY A 313 24.25 -5.72 15.61
CA GLY A 313 24.26 -4.82 14.44
C GLY A 313 24.82 -3.45 14.79
N LEU A 314 25.42 -2.78 13.80
CA LEU A 314 25.99 -1.45 13.99
C LEU A 314 25.02 -0.34 13.62
N THR A 315 24.17 -0.60 12.64
CA THR A 315 23.09 0.28 12.20
C THR A 315 21.83 -0.54 11.97
N VAL A 316 20.69 0.15 11.94
CA VAL A 316 19.40 -0.41 11.56
C VAL A 316 18.84 0.41 10.41
N GLY A 317 18.39 -0.26 9.35
CA GLY A 317 17.58 0.31 8.29
C GLY A 317 16.12 0.32 8.67
N VAL A 318 15.49 1.50 8.67
CA VAL A 318 14.03 1.66 8.82
C VAL A 318 13.42 1.89 7.44
N VAL A 319 12.64 0.91 6.97
CA VAL A 319 12.03 0.90 5.64
C VAL A 319 10.56 1.22 5.76
N ILE A 320 10.14 2.37 5.22
CA ILE A 320 8.74 2.85 5.24
C ILE A 320 8.18 2.71 3.83
N ASP A 321 7.00 2.08 3.69
CA ASP A 321 6.26 1.90 2.43
C ASP A 321 7.08 1.34 1.25
N ASP A 322 7.96 0.38 1.52
CA ASP A 322 8.91 -0.19 0.55
C ASP A 322 9.86 0.86 -0.08
N GLY A 323 10.03 2.02 0.56
CA GLY A 323 10.97 3.07 0.19
C GLY A 323 12.43 2.72 0.50
N PRO A 324 13.35 3.69 0.34
CA PRO A 324 14.75 3.49 0.70
C PRO A 324 14.94 3.36 2.21
N ASP A 325 16.07 2.76 2.59
CA ASP A 325 16.51 2.63 3.97
C ASP A 325 16.79 3.98 4.65
N ASN A 326 16.13 4.21 5.78
CA ASN A 326 16.51 5.24 6.73
C ASN A 326 17.48 4.63 7.75
N ILE A 327 18.77 4.76 7.48
CA ILE A 327 19.84 4.13 8.27
C ILE A 327 20.10 4.94 9.54
N VAL A 328 19.91 4.31 10.70
CA VAL A 328 20.17 4.91 12.02
C VAL A 328 21.19 4.08 12.81
N PRO A 329 22.05 4.73 13.62
CA PRO A 329 23.02 4.02 14.45
C PRO A 329 22.33 3.25 15.58
N VAL A 330 22.95 2.13 15.97
CA VAL A 330 22.55 1.35 17.13
C VAL A 330 23.44 1.72 18.32
N ASP A 331 22.85 1.97 19.48
CA ASP A 331 23.61 2.25 20.69
C ASP A 331 24.24 1.00 21.32
N LEU A 332 25.11 1.17 22.33
CA LEU A 332 25.80 0.06 22.99
C LEU A 332 24.87 -0.93 23.72
N LEU A 333 23.58 -0.61 23.83
CA LEU A 333 22.55 -1.47 24.41
C LEU A 333 21.68 -2.13 23.33
N GLY A 334 22.05 -2.01 22.06
CA GLY A 334 21.34 -2.62 20.94
C GLY A 334 20.09 -1.86 20.54
N ARG A 335 19.98 -0.55 20.78
CA ARG A 335 18.74 0.22 20.54
C ARG A 335 18.91 1.20 19.40
N PHE A 336 17.82 1.45 18.67
CA PHE A 336 17.77 2.41 17.57
C PHE A 336 16.52 3.28 17.66
N GLY A 337 16.60 4.46 17.05
CA GLY A 337 15.49 5.40 16.92
C GLY A 337 15.61 6.21 15.64
N PHE A 338 14.50 6.36 14.92
CA PHE A 338 14.37 7.18 13.72
C PHE A 338 13.11 8.04 13.82
N GLN A 339 13.29 9.36 13.86
CA GLN A 339 12.20 10.32 13.84
C GLN A 339 12.00 10.79 12.40
N VAL A 340 10.79 10.66 11.85
CA VAL A 340 10.45 11.25 10.55
C VAL A 340 10.60 12.78 10.64
N PRO A 341 11.38 13.42 9.75
CA PRO A 341 11.63 14.85 9.85
C PRO A 341 10.43 15.68 9.40
N ASP A 342 10.22 16.84 10.03
CA ASP A 342 9.15 17.78 9.67
C ASP A 342 9.23 18.31 8.22
N SER A 343 10.41 18.22 7.60
CA SER A 343 10.60 18.59 6.20
C SER A 343 10.03 17.59 5.21
N GLU A 344 9.86 16.33 5.63
CA GLU A 344 9.35 15.23 4.81
C GLU A 344 8.33 14.40 5.61
N PRO A 345 7.20 15.01 6.03
CA PRO A 345 6.17 14.32 6.79
C PRO A 345 5.51 13.23 5.96
N LEU A 346 5.09 12.15 6.62
CA LEU A 346 4.25 11.13 6.00
C LEU A 346 2.86 11.72 5.71
N SER A 347 2.27 11.29 4.60
CA SER A 347 0.90 11.64 4.21
C SER A 347 -0.12 11.07 5.19
N VAL A 348 -1.35 11.61 5.20
CA VAL A 348 -2.47 10.94 5.90
C VAL A 348 -2.82 9.63 5.20
N GLY A 349 -3.05 8.57 5.97
CA GLY A 349 -3.49 7.28 5.48
C GLY A 349 -2.80 6.10 6.15
N VAL A 350 -2.99 4.91 5.59
CA VAL A 350 -2.34 3.69 6.08
C VAL A 350 -0.93 3.58 5.50
N HIS A 351 0.03 3.33 6.38
CA HIS A 351 1.43 3.15 6.09
C HIS A 351 1.92 1.80 6.63
N LYS A 352 3.09 1.37 6.17
CA LYS A 352 3.78 0.20 6.68
C LYS A 352 5.25 0.47 6.92
N VAL A 353 5.83 -0.23 7.90
CA VAL A 353 7.25 -0.15 8.24
C VAL A 353 7.82 -1.54 8.53
N SER A 354 9.08 -1.74 8.19
CA SER A 354 9.89 -2.88 8.63
C SER A 354 11.30 -2.42 8.98
N VAL A 355 12.01 -3.21 9.79
CA VAL A 355 13.37 -2.89 10.23
C VAL A 355 14.32 -4.07 10.04
N HIS A 356 15.59 -3.77 9.79
CA HIS A 356 16.65 -4.78 9.71
C HIS A 356 17.99 -4.20 10.15
N ALA A 357 18.88 -5.05 10.69
CA ALA A 357 20.20 -4.62 11.14
C ALA A 357 21.26 -4.81 10.05
N HIS A 358 22.34 -4.02 10.09
CA HIS A 358 23.47 -4.14 9.16
C HIS A 358 24.80 -4.49 9.86
N ASN A 359 25.70 -5.13 9.12
CA ASN A 359 27.10 -5.34 9.52
C ASN A 359 28.00 -4.15 9.14
N GLU A 360 29.32 -4.30 9.35
CA GLU A 360 30.35 -3.28 9.08
C GLU A 360 30.43 -2.85 7.60
N VAL A 361 30.03 -3.72 6.67
CA VAL A 361 30.10 -3.47 5.23
C VAL A 361 28.75 -3.09 4.62
N GLY A 362 27.70 -3.03 5.44
CA GLY A 362 26.34 -2.65 5.02
C GLY A 362 25.52 -3.80 4.44
N ASP A 363 25.86 -5.06 4.72
CA ASP A 363 25.02 -6.20 4.34
C ASP A 363 23.81 -6.29 5.28
N ASP A 364 22.67 -6.65 4.71
CA ASP A 364 21.38 -6.69 5.40
C ASP A 364 21.17 -8.00 6.16
N GLY A 365 20.92 -7.86 7.46
CA GLY A 365 20.43 -8.94 8.29
C GLY A 365 18.94 -9.25 8.05
N PRO A 366 18.39 -10.15 8.89
CA PRO A 366 16.98 -10.51 8.82
C PRO A 366 16.06 -9.30 8.98
N HIS A 367 15.01 -9.24 8.14
CA HIS A 367 13.99 -8.21 8.24
C HIS A 367 12.95 -8.61 9.26
N SER A 368 12.44 -7.63 10.00
CA SER A 368 11.29 -7.81 10.87
C SER A 368 10.03 -8.17 10.09
N ASP A 369 9.01 -8.62 10.80
CA ASP A 369 7.65 -8.57 10.29
C ASP A 369 7.26 -7.13 9.91
N VAL A 370 6.39 -6.99 8.92
CA VAL A 370 5.86 -5.70 8.50
C VAL A 370 4.82 -5.23 9.52
N VAL A 371 4.99 -4.01 10.00
CA VAL A 371 4.06 -3.33 10.92
C VAL A 371 3.25 -2.31 10.12
N GLY A 372 1.92 -2.45 10.10
CA GLY A 372 1.01 -1.45 9.54
C GLY A 372 0.58 -0.44 10.59
N PHE A 373 0.49 0.84 10.23
CA PHE A 373 0.02 1.93 11.11
C PHE A 373 -0.74 2.97 10.29
N GLU A 374 -1.50 3.85 10.94
CA GLU A 374 -2.25 4.92 10.26
C GLU A 374 -1.74 6.29 10.67
N VAL A 375 -1.39 7.12 9.69
CA VAL A 375 -1.04 8.52 9.89
C VAL A 375 -2.30 9.37 9.77
N VAL A 376 -2.53 10.20 10.78
CA VAL A 376 -3.63 11.18 10.81
C VAL A 376 -3.09 12.56 11.10
N VAL A 377 -3.71 13.59 10.50
CA VAL A 377 -3.45 14.99 10.85
C VAL A 377 -4.60 15.46 11.74
N ALA A 378 -4.25 16.06 12.88
CA ALA A 378 -5.23 16.72 13.74
C ALA A 378 -5.93 17.84 12.96
N GLY A 379 -7.21 17.67 12.64
CA GLY A 379 -8.00 18.71 11.97
C GLY A 379 -8.33 19.87 12.92
N ALA A 380 -8.21 21.10 12.43
CA ALA A 380 -8.81 22.30 13.04
C ALA A 380 -10.35 22.31 12.94
N ASP A 381 -10.93 21.26 12.37
CA ASP A 381 -12.35 21.10 12.06
C ASP A 381 -12.99 20.05 12.97
N GLY A 382 -12.37 19.79 14.13
CA GLY A 382 -12.99 19.05 15.22
C GLY A 382 -14.27 19.75 15.65
N GLY A 383 -15.39 19.36 15.03
CA GLY A 383 -16.72 19.68 15.52
C GLY A 383 -16.77 19.43 17.02
N THR A 384 -17.62 20.20 17.70
CA THR A 384 -17.76 20.27 19.17
C THR A 384 -18.27 18.98 19.84
N GLY A 385 -17.89 17.80 19.34
CA GLY A 385 -18.13 16.48 19.91
C GLY A 385 -16.86 15.92 20.52
N THR A 386 -16.98 15.40 21.74
CA THR A 386 -15.91 15.00 22.66
C THR A 386 -15.13 13.73 22.29
N ASP A 387 -14.94 13.38 21.02
CA ASP A 387 -14.35 12.07 20.65
C ASP A 387 -13.34 12.09 19.49
N ALA A 388 -12.63 13.20 19.27
CA ALA A 388 -11.45 13.20 18.40
C ALA A 388 -10.23 13.70 19.18
N GLY A 389 -9.51 12.77 19.81
CA GLY A 389 -8.21 13.02 20.40
C GLY A 389 -7.22 13.46 19.32
N THR A 390 -6.85 14.73 19.35
CA THR A 390 -5.72 15.28 18.61
C THR A 390 -4.42 14.78 19.24
N ALA A 391 -3.54 14.12 18.50
CA ALA A 391 -2.17 13.86 18.97
C ALA A 391 -1.15 13.84 17.81
N ASP A 392 -0.33 14.88 17.79
CA ASP A 392 1.10 14.84 17.45
C ASP A 392 1.81 13.87 18.44
N PRO A 393 2.98 13.25 18.16
CA PRO A 393 3.48 12.11 18.93
C PRO A 393 4.09 12.56 20.26
N ALA A 394 3.25 12.90 21.24
CA ALA A 394 3.65 13.40 22.56
C ALA A 394 3.50 12.35 23.68
N VAL A 395 3.21 11.08 23.34
CA VAL A 395 3.13 10.00 24.34
C VAL A 395 4.53 9.44 24.59
N PRO A 396 5.14 9.63 25.78
CA PRO A 396 6.39 8.96 26.09
C PRO A 396 6.19 7.44 26.15
N MET A 397 7.24 6.67 25.90
CA MET A 397 7.18 5.21 25.85
C MET A 397 8.29 4.58 26.67
N MET A 398 7.95 3.53 27.42
CA MET A 398 8.92 2.72 28.15
C MET A 398 9.57 1.69 27.22
N VAL A 399 10.90 1.58 27.30
CA VAL A 399 11.72 0.61 26.55
C VAL A 399 12.31 -0.44 27.50
N VAL A 400 12.72 -0.02 28.70
CA VAL A 400 13.25 -0.90 29.75
C VAL A 400 12.52 -0.63 31.06
N PRO A 401 11.96 -1.64 31.72
CA PRO A 401 11.85 -3.04 31.29
C PRO A 401 10.93 -3.20 30.07
N ALA A 402 11.08 -4.29 29.32
CA ALA A 402 10.07 -4.75 28.37
C ALA A 402 8.88 -5.38 29.11
N GLN A 403 7.73 -5.51 28.45
CA GLN A 403 6.57 -6.19 29.01
C GLN A 403 6.92 -7.62 29.44
N ASP A 404 6.53 -7.95 30.67
CA ASP A 404 6.76 -9.22 31.37
C ASP A 404 8.24 -9.60 31.60
N ALA A 405 9.17 -8.65 31.42
CA ALA A 405 10.58 -8.90 31.67
C ALA A 405 10.86 -9.21 33.15
N THR A 406 11.88 -10.04 33.41
CA THR A 406 12.41 -10.26 34.76
C THR A 406 13.69 -9.44 34.95
N VAL A 407 13.72 -8.57 35.96
CA VAL A 407 14.82 -7.61 36.20
C VAL A 407 15.37 -7.70 37.62
N ASP A 408 16.56 -7.13 37.82
CA ASP A 408 17.18 -6.97 39.13
C ASP A 408 16.52 -5.86 39.97
N PRO A 409 16.63 -5.92 41.31
CA PRO A 409 16.11 -4.88 42.22
C PRO A 409 16.64 -3.46 41.97
N THR A 410 17.80 -3.31 41.32
CA THR A 410 18.41 -2.01 40.96
C THR A 410 18.31 -1.73 39.46
N VAL A 411 17.12 -1.94 38.88
CA VAL A 411 16.86 -1.77 37.45
C VAL A 411 17.10 -0.32 36.98
N THR A 412 17.55 -0.18 35.74
CA THR A 412 17.53 1.13 35.04
C THR A 412 16.32 1.19 34.14
N PHE A 413 15.41 2.11 34.44
CA PHE A 413 14.31 2.47 33.58
C PHE A 413 14.82 3.29 32.42
N VAL A 414 14.39 2.94 31.22
CA VAL A 414 14.69 3.70 30.02
C VAL A 414 13.43 3.81 29.19
N GLY A 415 13.22 4.98 28.61
CA GLY A 415 12.22 5.15 27.59
C GLY A 415 12.59 6.25 26.60
N VAL A 416 11.69 6.47 25.67
CA VAL A 416 11.83 7.47 24.60
C VAL A 416 10.64 8.42 24.62
N ALA A 417 10.89 9.68 24.29
CA ALA A 417 9.88 10.71 24.06
C ALA A 417 10.48 11.78 23.14
N LEU A 418 9.76 12.89 22.93
CA LEU A 418 10.32 14.05 22.24
C LEU A 418 11.63 14.51 22.91
N PRO A 419 12.66 14.95 22.16
CA PRO A 419 13.88 15.52 22.73
C PRO A 419 13.59 16.67 23.70
N ASP A 420 14.47 16.86 24.69
CA ASP A 420 14.42 17.94 25.68
C ASP A 420 13.10 18.05 26.46
N THR A 421 12.35 16.96 26.57
CA THR A 421 11.05 16.87 27.24
C THR A 421 11.17 16.33 28.67
N LEU A 422 10.42 16.91 29.60
CA LEU A 422 10.33 16.44 30.98
C LEU A 422 9.42 15.22 31.09
N ILE A 423 9.91 14.16 31.73
CA ILE A 423 9.21 12.89 31.92
C ILE A 423 9.13 12.54 33.40
N ARG A 424 7.90 12.33 33.91
CA ARG A 424 7.66 11.65 35.18
C ARG A 424 7.68 10.15 34.96
N LEU A 425 8.47 9.43 35.76
CA LEU A 425 8.34 8.00 35.93
C LEU A 425 7.45 7.72 37.13
N GLU A 426 6.47 6.83 36.95
CA GLU A 426 5.62 6.32 38.00
C GLU A 426 5.80 4.80 38.11
N LEU A 427 6.06 4.31 39.31
CA LEU A 427 6.18 2.90 39.63
C LEU A 427 5.03 2.52 40.58
N ASP A 428 4.23 1.53 40.18
CA ASP A 428 3.04 1.07 40.89
C ASP A 428 2.06 2.19 41.27
N GLY A 429 1.96 3.20 40.40
CA GLY A 429 1.11 4.37 40.60
C GLY A 429 1.71 5.45 41.52
N VAL A 430 2.96 5.30 41.97
CA VAL A 430 3.68 6.29 42.78
C VAL A 430 4.78 6.94 41.95
N ALA A 431 4.90 8.27 42.02
CA ALA A 431 5.97 8.99 41.35
C ALA A 431 7.34 8.51 41.85
N LEU A 432 8.15 7.98 40.92
CA LEU A 432 9.48 7.46 41.16
C LEU A 432 10.55 8.54 40.93
N ALA A 433 10.51 9.19 39.76
CA ALA A 433 11.50 10.19 39.37
C ALA A 433 10.96 11.14 38.30
N THR A 434 11.62 12.29 38.14
CA THR A 434 11.46 13.16 36.98
C THR A 434 12.79 13.28 36.26
N VAL A 435 12.79 13.05 34.94
CA VAL A 435 13.99 13.06 34.09
C VAL A 435 13.70 13.85 32.82
N THR A 436 14.73 14.43 32.21
CA THR A 436 14.61 15.06 30.88
C THR A 436 15.14 14.10 29.84
N THR A 437 14.48 13.99 28.68
CA THR A 437 15.04 13.29 27.52
C THR A 437 16.28 14.01 27.01
N ASP A 438 17.26 13.24 26.54
CA ASP A 438 18.43 13.78 25.85
C ASP A 438 18.08 14.30 24.44
N ALA A 439 19.07 14.86 23.75
CA ALA A 439 18.91 15.38 22.38
C ALA A 439 18.50 14.31 21.35
N GLN A 440 18.51 13.03 21.73
CA GLN A 440 18.04 11.90 20.92
C GLN A 440 16.68 11.38 21.41
N GLY A 441 16.00 12.11 22.30
CA GLY A 441 14.70 11.73 22.83
C GLY A 441 14.74 10.62 23.88
N VAL A 442 15.91 10.25 24.41
CA VAL A 442 16.02 9.13 25.37
C VAL A 442 16.08 9.63 26.80
N PHE A 443 15.26 9.07 27.70
CA PHE A 443 15.34 9.33 29.13
C PHE A 443 15.78 8.08 29.91
N ARG A 444 16.50 8.27 31.02
CA ARG A 444 17.04 7.17 31.84
C ARG A 444 16.90 7.47 33.33
N HIS A 445 16.53 6.48 34.12
CA HIS A 445 16.54 6.54 35.58
C HIS A 445 16.98 5.21 36.20
N THR A 446 18.08 5.22 36.95
CA THR A 446 18.59 4.02 37.66
C THR A 446 18.13 4.01 39.10
N VAL A 447 17.50 2.91 39.52
CA VAL A 447 17.15 2.67 40.93
C VAL A 447 18.41 2.29 41.71
N GLY A 448 18.80 3.11 42.68
CA GLY A 448 19.96 2.86 43.55
C GLY A 448 19.70 1.74 44.57
N ARG A 449 20.77 1.19 45.14
CA ARG A 449 20.69 0.10 46.14
C ARG A 449 19.85 0.46 47.36
N ASP A 450 19.88 1.72 47.78
CA ASP A 450 19.12 2.21 48.95
C ASP A 450 17.61 2.31 48.70
N ALA A 451 17.18 2.19 47.44
CA ALA A 451 15.79 2.20 46.99
C ALA A 451 15.45 0.95 46.16
N ALA A 452 16.19 -0.14 46.36
CA ALA A 452 16.02 -1.38 45.60
C ALA A 452 14.57 -1.87 45.63
N LEU A 453 14.06 -2.26 44.46
CA LEU A 453 12.67 -2.68 44.30
C LEU A 453 12.41 -4.00 45.04
N ALA A 454 11.21 -4.13 45.61
CA ALA A 454 10.80 -5.35 46.27
C ALA A 454 10.71 -6.52 45.26
N THR A 455 10.87 -7.76 45.73
CA THR A 455 10.63 -8.93 44.88
C THR A 455 9.15 -9.06 44.55
N GLY A 456 8.83 -9.29 43.28
CA GLY A 456 7.46 -9.51 42.82
C GLY A 456 7.11 -8.71 41.57
N ALA A 457 5.80 -8.62 41.29
CA ALA A 457 5.27 -7.93 40.13
C ALA A 457 5.25 -6.41 40.35
N HIS A 458 5.70 -5.67 39.36
CA HIS A 458 5.70 -4.21 39.35
C HIS A 458 5.17 -3.68 38.01
N ARG A 459 4.72 -2.42 38.00
CA ARG A 459 4.22 -1.73 36.81
C ARG A 459 4.80 -0.33 36.71
N VAL A 460 5.34 0.02 35.55
CA VAL A 460 5.94 1.33 35.30
C VAL A 460 5.22 2.09 34.18
N VAL A 461 5.12 3.41 34.36
CA VAL A 461 4.52 4.35 33.42
C VAL A 461 5.45 5.55 33.27
N ALA A 462 5.62 6.04 32.04
CA ALA A 462 6.19 7.35 31.78
C ALA A 462 5.08 8.35 31.48
N GLN A 463 5.17 9.57 32.00
CA GLN A 463 4.23 10.65 31.73
C GLN A 463 4.98 11.90 31.32
N GLY A 464 4.62 12.49 30.18
CA GLY A 464 5.18 13.76 29.74
C GLY A 464 4.75 14.90 30.68
N MET A 465 5.60 15.89 30.86
CA MET A 465 5.27 17.12 31.59
C MET A 465 5.59 18.34 30.72
N THR A 466 4.76 19.38 30.82
CA THR A 466 5.07 20.69 30.21
C THR A 466 6.20 21.39 30.98
N ALA A 467 6.78 22.44 30.40
CA ALA A 467 7.81 23.24 31.06
C ALA A 467 7.30 23.90 32.36
N GLU A 468 5.99 24.12 32.46
CA GLU A 468 5.27 24.67 33.60
C GLU A 468 4.89 23.60 34.64
N GLY A 469 5.19 22.32 34.37
CA GLY A 469 4.98 21.19 35.28
C GLY A 469 3.58 20.56 35.22
N GLU A 470 2.79 20.87 34.19
CA GLU A 470 1.47 20.27 33.99
C GLU A 470 1.61 18.85 33.45
N ALA A 471 0.71 17.97 33.89
CA ALA A 471 0.72 16.55 33.54
C ALA A 471 0.22 16.34 32.11
N GLY A 472 1.07 15.79 31.25
CA GLY A 472 0.79 15.45 29.86
C GLY A 472 0.41 13.98 29.66
N LEU A 473 0.58 13.50 28.42
CA LEU A 473 0.20 12.15 28.00
C LEU A 473 1.04 11.06 28.71
N ARG A 474 0.40 9.91 28.97
CA ARG A 474 0.99 8.76 29.67
C ARG A 474 1.29 7.63 28.70
N SER A 475 2.43 6.97 28.87
CA SER A 475 2.76 5.73 28.19
C SER A 475 1.72 4.65 28.52
N PRO A 476 1.55 3.64 27.66
CA PRO A 476 1.03 2.36 28.10
C PRO A 476 1.84 1.87 29.30
N GLU A 477 1.16 1.23 30.23
CA GLU A 477 1.84 0.74 31.43
C GLU A 477 2.54 -0.59 31.14
N VAL A 478 3.80 -0.70 31.55
CA VAL A 478 4.61 -1.89 31.34
C VAL A 478 4.69 -2.70 32.64
N GLY A 479 4.21 -3.93 32.60
CA GLY A 479 4.31 -4.89 33.71
C GLY A 479 5.63 -5.66 33.65
N PHE A 480 6.26 -5.91 34.79
CA PHE A 480 7.52 -6.66 34.89
C PHE A 480 7.67 -7.37 36.25
N GLN A 481 8.63 -8.29 36.36
CA GLN A 481 8.92 -9.05 37.58
C GLN A 481 10.30 -8.67 38.13
N VAL A 482 10.39 -8.33 39.41
CA VAL A 482 11.67 -8.16 40.11
C VAL A 482 12.03 -9.47 40.80
N ARG A 483 13.20 -10.02 40.46
CA ARG A 483 13.68 -11.29 41.04
C ARG A 483 14.21 -11.09 42.47
N GLY A 484 14.07 -12.12 43.30
CA GLY A 484 14.67 -12.16 44.64
C GLY A 484 16.19 -12.34 44.59
N PRO A 485 16.91 -12.05 45.70
CA PRO A 485 18.34 -12.28 45.76
C PRO A 485 18.64 -13.76 45.46
N THR A 486 19.55 -14.00 44.52
CA THR A 486 20.10 -15.33 44.29
C THR A 486 21.13 -15.63 45.39
N ASP A 487 21.23 -16.89 45.83
CA ASP A 487 22.08 -17.36 46.95
C ASP A 487 23.59 -17.00 46.86
N LEU A 488 24.03 -16.32 45.80
CA LEU A 488 25.41 -15.92 45.56
C LEU A 488 25.76 -14.50 46.09
N ASP A 489 24.79 -13.70 46.54
CA ASP A 489 25.04 -12.29 46.96
C ASP A 489 25.15 -12.09 48.49
N VAL A 490 25.08 -13.16 49.30
CA VAL A 490 25.36 -13.12 50.75
C VAL A 490 26.81 -13.47 51.05
N GLY A 491 27.70 -12.49 50.89
CA GLY A 491 29.07 -12.53 51.41
C GLY A 491 29.10 -12.46 52.95
N CYS A 492 29.87 -13.36 53.57
CA CYS A 492 30.10 -13.46 55.02
C CYS A 492 30.44 -12.12 55.71
N GLY A 493 29.71 -11.80 56.80
CA GLY A 493 30.08 -10.75 57.76
C GLY A 493 29.28 -10.88 59.07
N CYS A 494 29.97 -11.14 60.18
CA CYS A 494 29.43 -11.50 61.50
C CYS A 494 28.75 -10.34 62.27
N GLY A 495 27.77 -10.65 63.13
CA GLY A 495 27.60 -9.93 64.41
C GLY A 495 26.18 -9.71 64.97
N ALA A 496 25.96 -10.30 66.15
CA ALA A 496 24.99 -9.95 67.21
C ALA A 496 23.52 -10.40 67.09
N ALA A 497 23.18 -11.42 67.87
CA ALA A 497 21.85 -11.58 68.46
C ALA A 497 21.57 -10.45 69.47
N PRO A 498 20.29 -10.11 69.71
CA PRO A 498 19.74 -10.46 71.03
C PRO A 498 18.32 -11.03 70.99
N ALA A 499 17.94 -11.52 72.17
CA ALA A 499 16.77 -12.30 72.51
C ALA A 499 15.48 -11.49 72.79
N GLY A 500 14.36 -12.23 72.81
CA GLY A 500 13.08 -11.88 73.45
C GLY A 500 12.05 -11.25 72.52
N MET A 501 10.73 -11.50 72.58
CA MET A 501 9.89 -12.28 73.50
C MET A 501 8.58 -12.60 72.74
N LEU A 502 8.05 -13.81 72.95
CA LEU A 502 6.65 -14.21 73.24
C LEU A 502 5.45 -13.73 72.39
N GLY A 503 4.59 -14.72 72.07
CA GLY A 503 3.15 -14.58 71.76
C GLY A 503 2.66 -15.57 70.70
N VAL A 504 2.57 -16.88 70.97
CA VAL A 504 1.38 -17.64 71.44
C VAL A 504 0.21 -17.69 70.43
N TRP A 505 -0.32 -18.91 70.25
CA TRP A 505 -1.43 -19.40 69.41
C TRP A 505 -1.02 -19.85 67.99
N ALA A 506 -1.15 -21.09 67.53
CA ALA A 506 -1.91 -22.24 68.04
C ALA A 506 -1.28 -23.57 67.59
N LEU A 507 -1.15 -24.49 68.54
CA LEU A 507 -1.10 -25.94 68.37
C LEU A 507 -2.52 -26.45 68.08
N VAL A 508 -2.77 -27.08 66.92
CA VAL A 508 -3.67 -28.26 66.78
C VAL A 508 -3.32 -28.98 65.47
N GLY A 509 -3.10 -30.30 65.53
CA GLY A 509 -3.46 -31.19 64.42
C GLY A 509 -2.37 -31.88 63.61
N LEU A 510 -1.39 -32.54 64.26
CA LEU A 510 -0.69 -33.67 63.66
C LEU A 510 -1.43 -34.96 64.02
N ALA A 511 -1.53 -35.86 63.04
CA ALA A 511 -1.90 -37.28 63.13
C ALA A 511 -3.38 -37.65 62.87
N ALA A 512 -3.71 -37.91 61.60
CA ALA A 512 -4.63 -38.97 61.22
C ALA A 512 -4.46 -39.34 59.73
N LEU A 513 -3.69 -40.39 59.45
CA LEU A 513 -4.00 -41.51 58.52
C LEU A 513 -2.72 -42.15 57.96
N ALA A 514 -2.15 -43.03 58.77
CA ALA A 514 -1.56 -44.24 58.23
C ALA A 514 -2.07 -45.43 59.05
N ARG A 515 -2.79 -46.34 58.37
CA ARG A 515 -3.00 -47.76 58.69
C ARG A 515 -4.13 -48.14 59.67
N ARG A 516 -5.30 -48.44 59.08
CA ARG A 516 -6.01 -49.73 59.25
C ARG A 516 -6.29 -50.26 57.84
N ARG A 517 -5.41 -51.05 57.21
CA ARG A 517 -5.37 -52.53 57.20
C ARG A 517 -6.76 -53.20 57.15
N ALA A 518 -7.07 -53.71 55.96
CA ALA A 518 -7.66 -55.02 55.68
C ALA A 518 -8.87 -55.46 56.52
N ARG A 519 -10.05 -55.47 55.89
CA ARG A 519 -11.05 -56.56 55.84
C ARG A 519 -12.31 -56.05 55.14
N GLY A 520 -12.69 -56.70 54.05
CA GLY A 520 -13.88 -56.39 53.23
C GLY A 520 -13.53 -56.53 51.77
#